data_AF-A0A9E3S3T2-F1
#
_entry.id   AF-A0A9E3S3T2-F1
#
_cell.length_a   1.000
_cell.length_b   1.000
_cell.length_c   1.000
_cell.angle_alpha   90.00
_cell.angle_beta   90.00
_cell.angle_gamma   90.00
#
_symmetry.space_group_name_H-M   'P 1'
#
loop_
_entity.id
_entity.type
_entity.pdbx_description
1 polymer ?
#
loop_
_entity_poly.entity_id
_entity_poly.type
_entity_poly.pdbx_seq_one_letter_code
_entity_poly.pdbx_strand_id
1 'polypeptide(L)'
;MNGVARPTGSARLVVLGSAGLVQGFRLIGAEAHPDADPDTVETVLAQLVKDGDEALVLLETHLAHAGGPWLNRLRNESGRIVITELPPLPTPQDYAPAVDEVVRAVLGPEALK
;
A
#
# COMPACT_ATOMS: atom_id res chain seq x y z
N MET A 1 -36.39 18.31 0.72
CA MET A 1 -35.24 17.92 1.56
C MET A 1 -34.08 17.62 0.62
N ASN A 2 -33.28 18.64 0.28
CA ASN A 2 -32.12 18.47 -0.60
C ASN A 2 -30.95 17.93 0.24
N GLY A 3 -30.74 16.62 0.17
CA GLY A 3 -29.51 16.01 0.65
C GLY A 3 -28.39 16.42 -0.29
N VAL A 4 -27.58 17.40 0.11
CA VAL A 4 -26.29 17.65 -0.52
C VAL A 4 -25.49 16.36 -0.35
N ALA A 5 -25.28 15.64 -1.45
CA ALA A 5 -24.39 14.49 -1.47
C ALA A 5 -23.03 14.94 -0.91
N ARG A 6 -22.56 14.30 0.17
CA ARG A 6 -21.16 14.43 0.56
C ARG A 6 -20.33 14.01 -0.65
N PRO A 7 -19.23 14.70 -0.99
CA PRO A 7 -18.36 14.25 -2.06
C PRO A 7 -17.98 12.79 -1.77
N THR A 8 -18.38 11.90 -2.67
CA THR A 8 -18.07 10.48 -2.65
C THR A 8 -16.58 10.32 -2.96
N GLY A 9 -15.80 10.02 -1.91
CA GLY A 9 -14.48 9.39 -2.00
C GLY A 9 -13.28 10.33 -2.18
N SER A 10 -12.70 10.83 -1.09
CA SER A 10 -11.26 11.12 -1.08
C SER A 10 -10.56 9.96 -0.39
N ALA A 11 -10.26 8.89 -1.15
CA ALA A 11 -9.46 7.80 -0.61
C ALA A 11 -8.16 8.36 -0.03
N ARG A 12 -7.83 7.96 1.20
CA ARG A 12 -6.61 8.39 1.90
C ARG A 12 -5.41 7.81 1.17
N LEU A 13 -4.41 8.65 0.86
CA LEU A 13 -3.11 8.17 0.41
C LEU A 13 -2.21 8.00 1.62
N VAL A 14 -1.88 6.76 1.95
CA VAL A 14 -1.01 6.41 3.09
C VAL A 14 0.27 5.80 2.55
N VAL A 15 1.43 6.25 3.03
CA VAL A 15 2.74 5.81 2.54
C VAL A 15 3.62 5.44 3.73
N LEU A 16 4.13 4.21 3.72
CA LEU A 16 5.03 3.69 4.75
C LEU A 16 6.33 3.21 4.12
N GLY A 17 7.46 3.64 4.69
CA GLY A 17 8.79 3.30 4.18
C GLY A 17 9.87 4.20 4.76
N SER A 18 11.06 4.18 4.16
CA SER A 18 12.20 5.00 4.56
C SER A 18 11.89 6.49 4.50
N ALA A 19 12.47 7.27 5.43
CA ALA A 19 12.26 8.72 5.51
C ALA A 19 12.47 9.45 4.17
N GLY A 20 13.52 9.08 3.42
CA GLY A 20 13.83 9.70 2.13
C GLY A 20 12.72 9.50 1.07
N LEU A 21 12.10 8.32 1.05
CA LEU A 21 11.03 7.99 0.12
C LEU A 21 9.74 8.71 0.49
N VAL A 22 9.32 8.59 1.75
CA VAL A 22 7.97 9.06 2.15
C VAL A 22 7.88 10.58 2.25
N GLN A 23 8.99 11.29 2.43
CA GLN A 23 9.00 12.76 2.45
C GLN A 23 8.49 13.37 1.14
N GLY A 24 8.81 12.77 0.00
CA GLY A 24 8.31 13.25 -1.31
C GLY A 24 6.78 13.18 -1.42
N PHE A 25 6.15 12.15 -0.83
CA PHE A 25 4.71 11.95 -0.89
C PHE A 25 3.91 12.93 -0.01
N ARG A 26 4.52 13.49 1.04
CA ARG A 26 3.86 14.54 1.86
C ARG A 26 3.50 15.77 1.03
N LEU A 27 4.29 16.08 0.00
CA LEU A 27 4.06 17.22 -0.88
C LEU A 27 2.75 17.13 -1.68
N ILE A 28 2.24 15.92 -1.87
CA ILE A 28 0.97 15.67 -2.57
C ILE A 28 -0.18 15.35 -1.61
N GLY A 29 0.01 15.58 -0.30
CA GLY A 29 -1.01 15.37 0.72
C GLY A 29 -1.12 13.94 1.24
N ALA A 30 -0.11 13.09 1.00
CA ALA A 30 -0.09 11.76 1.59
C ALA A 30 0.14 11.81 3.11
N GLU A 31 -0.51 10.91 3.82
CA GLU A 31 -0.15 10.54 5.17
C GLU A 31 1.11 9.68 5.13
N ALA A 32 2.23 10.23 5.61
CA ALA A 32 3.53 9.59 5.52
C ALA A 32 4.00 9.09 6.89
N HIS A 33 4.40 7.82 6.93
CA HIS A 33 5.02 7.17 8.09
C HIS A 33 6.49 6.86 7.75
N PRO A 34 7.42 7.77 8.11
CA PRO A 34 8.85 7.58 7.85
C PRO A 34 9.47 6.55 8.78
N ASP A 35 10.43 5.81 8.25
CA ASP A 35 11.19 4.77 8.96
C ASP A 35 10.28 3.73 9.61
N ALA A 36 9.16 3.43 8.93
CA ALA A 36 8.18 2.47 9.38
C ALA A 36 8.79 1.05 9.44
N ASP A 37 8.32 0.28 10.40
CA ASP A 37 8.62 -1.14 10.59
C ASP A 37 7.34 -1.99 10.39
N PRO A 38 7.44 -3.33 10.40
CA PRO A 38 6.27 -4.19 10.22
C PRO A 38 5.16 -3.97 11.26
N ASP A 39 5.51 -3.65 12.51
CA ASP A 39 4.53 -3.39 13.57
C ASP A 39 3.74 -2.10 13.30
N THR A 40 4.41 -1.08 12.73
CA THR A 40 3.78 0.16 12.27
C THR A 40 2.78 -0.12 11.16
N VAL A 41 3.14 -0.97 10.19
CA VAL A 41 2.24 -1.38 9.09
C VAL A 41 0.96 -2.01 9.66
N GLU A 42 1.11 -2.98 10.56
CA GLU A 42 -0.03 -3.68 11.16
C GLU A 42 -0.93 -2.72 11.96
N THR A 43 -0.33 -1.79 12.70
CA THR A 43 -1.07 -0.78 13.46
C THR A 43 -1.89 0.13 12.54
N VAL A 44 -1.28 0.63 11.46
CA VAL A 44 -1.94 1.52 10.49
C VAL A 44 -3.06 0.79 9.75
N LEU A 45 -2.81 -0.43 9.26
CA LEU A 45 -3.83 -1.22 8.58
C LEU A 45 -5.01 -1.58 9.50
N ALA A 46 -4.73 -1.96 10.74
CA ALA A 46 -5.77 -2.23 11.74
C ALA A 46 -6.68 -1.02 11.96
N GLN A 47 -6.08 0.18 12.04
CA GLN A 47 -6.80 1.41 12.27
C GLN A 47 -7.66 1.80 11.06
N LEU A 48 -7.13 1.70 9.83
CA LEU A 48 -7.90 1.94 8.60
C LEU A 48 -9.12 1.01 8.48
N VAL A 49 -8.94 -0.28 8.81
CA VAL A 49 -10.05 -1.24 8.80
C VAL A 49 -11.09 -0.90 9.88
N LYS A 50 -10.63 -0.58 11.08
CA LYS A 50 -11.49 -0.22 12.21
C LYS A 50 -12.34 1.02 11.92
N ASP A 51 -11.76 2.02 11.26
CA ASP A 51 -12.43 3.26 10.92
C ASP A 51 -13.30 3.13 9.65
N GLY A 52 -13.12 2.05 8.89
CA GLY A 52 -13.87 1.77 7.67
C GLY A 52 -13.44 2.65 6.49
N ASP A 53 -12.18 3.09 6.49
CA ASP A 53 -11.65 4.02 5.52
C ASP A 53 -11.47 3.41 4.12
N GLU A 54 -11.55 4.28 3.12
CA GLU A 54 -11.05 4.02 1.77
C GLU A 54 -9.63 4.55 1.67
N ALA A 55 -8.67 3.69 1.29
CA ALA A 55 -7.26 4.06 1.27
C ALA A 55 -6.47 3.39 0.14
N LEU A 56 -5.53 4.14 -0.44
CA LEU A 56 -4.40 3.60 -1.18
C LEU A 56 -3.20 3.60 -0.25
N VAL A 57 -2.71 2.42 0.09
CA VAL A 57 -1.55 2.21 0.95
C VAL A 57 -0.36 1.82 0.09
N LEU A 58 0.68 2.65 0.13
CA LEU A 58 1.95 2.41 -0.54
C LEU A 58 2.96 1.92 0.50
N LEU A 59 3.52 0.72 0.28
CA LEU A 59 4.51 0.11 1.18
C LEU A 59 5.83 -0.07 0.44
N GLU A 60 6.95 0.37 1.03
CA GLU A 60 8.26 0.00 0.51
C GLU A 60 8.42 -1.54 0.49
N THR A 61 9.11 -2.09 -0.51
CA THR A 61 9.22 -3.55 -0.78
C THR A 61 9.47 -4.39 0.47
N HIS A 62 10.41 -4.01 1.32
CA HIS A 62 10.73 -4.78 2.53
C HIS A 62 9.56 -4.85 3.53
N LEU A 63 8.72 -3.81 3.61
CA LEU A 63 7.50 -3.79 4.42
C LEU A 63 6.38 -4.60 3.79
N ALA A 64 6.23 -4.50 2.46
CA ALA A 64 5.24 -5.28 1.72
C ALA A 64 5.47 -6.79 1.84
N HIS A 65 6.74 -7.22 2.00
CA HIS A 65 7.13 -8.63 2.07
C HIS A 65 7.30 -9.16 3.50
N ALA A 66 7.34 -8.28 4.51
CA ALA A 66 7.45 -8.69 5.92
C ALA A 66 6.25 -9.55 6.39
N GLY A 67 5.10 -9.37 5.75
CA GLY A 67 3.85 -10.05 6.11
C GLY A 67 3.26 -9.53 7.42
N GLY A 68 2.12 -10.10 7.80
CA GLY A 68 1.45 -9.76 9.05
C GLY A 68 -0.05 -10.08 9.00
N PRO A 69 -0.74 -10.15 10.14
CA PRO A 69 -2.16 -10.53 10.18
C PRO A 69 -3.05 -9.68 9.27
N TRP A 70 -2.95 -8.35 9.35
CA TRP A 70 -3.75 -7.44 8.53
C TRP A 70 -3.22 -7.35 7.11
N LEU A 71 -1.91 -7.26 6.92
CA LEU A 71 -1.32 -7.20 5.59
C LEU A 71 -1.69 -8.44 4.75
N ASN A 72 -1.54 -9.64 5.32
CA ASN A 72 -1.90 -10.88 4.63
C ASN A 72 -3.39 -10.99 4.36
N ARG A 73 -4.23 -10.53 5.30
CA ARG A 73 -5.67 -10.56 5.15
C ARG A 73 -6.12 -9.62 4.02
N LEU A 74 -5.71 -8.36 4.08
CA LEU A 74 -6.13 -7.33 3.12
C LEU A 74 -5.63 -7.59 1.71
N ARG A 75 -4.48 -8.25 1.53
CA ARG A 75 -4.02 -8.70 0.19
C ARG A 75 -4.95 -9.72 -0.47
N ASN A 76 -5.70 -10.49 0.32
CA ASN A 76 -6.62 -11.51 -0.15
C ASN A 76 -8.08 -11.03 -0.19
N GLU A 77 -8.36 -9.86 0.36
CA GLU A 77 -9.70 -9.25 0.35
C GLU A 77 -9.77 -8.21 -0.78
N SER A 78 -10.79 -8.29 -1.63
CA SER A 78 -11.15 -7.19 -2.53
C SER A 78 -11.97 -6.17 -1.75
N GLY A 79 -11.56 -4.90 -1.75
CA GLY A 79 -12.24 -3.92 -0.91
C GLY A 79 -11.75 -2.48 -1.03
N ARG A 80 -11.96 -1.74 0.07
CA ARG A 80 -11.76 -0.29 0.17
C ARG A 80 -10.31 0.12 0.41
N ILE A 81 -9.45 -0.83 0.78
CA ILE A 81 -8.04 -0.61 1.03
C ILE A 81 -7.25 -1.33 -0.06
N VAL A 82 -6.56 -0.57 -0.91
CA VAL A 82 -5.67 -1.10 -1.94
C VAL A 82 -4.25 -0.97 -1.43
N ILE A 83 -3.53 -2.09 -1.38
CA ILE A 83 -2.12 -2.13 -0.96
C ILE A 83 -1.26 -2.29 -2.21
N THR A 84 -0.29 -1.41 -2.38
CA THR A 84 0.66 -1.46 -3.50
C THR A 84 2.09 -1.33 -3.00
N GLU A 85 3.00 -1.96 -3.71
CA GLU A 85 4.41 -1.99 -3.38
C GLU A 85 5.14 -0.82 -4.05
N LEU A 86 6.09 -0.21 -3.33
CA LEU A 86 7.02 0.78 -3.82
C LEU A 86 8.44 0.23 -3.78
N PRO A 87 9.21 0.33 -4.87
CA PRO A 87 10.62 -0.01 -4.84
C PRO A 87 11.40 0.94 -3.92
N PRO A 88 12.48 0.47 -3.30
CA PRO A 88 13.40 1.31 -2.55
C PRO A 88 14.07 2.34 -3.46
N LEU A 89 14.25 3.57 -2.96
CA LEU A 89 14.92 4.65 -3.71
C LEU A 89 16.37 4.35 -4.14
N PRO A 90 17.25 3.74 -3.33
CA PRO A 90 18.65 3.51 -3.74
C PRO A 90 18.80 2.40 -4.79
N THR A 91 17.81 1.51 -4.93
CA THR A 91 17.85 0.40 -5.89
C THR A 91 16.50 0.20 -6.62
N PRO A 92 16.03 1.19 -7.41
CA PRO A 92 14.73 1.08 -8.09
C PRO A 92 14.69 -0.03 -9.15
N GLN A 93 15.87 -0.44 -9.62
CA GLN A 93 16.08 -1.44 -10.66
C GLN A 93 15.71 -2.87 -10.19
N ASP A 94 15.67 -3.09 -8.87
CA ASP A 94 15.46 -4.40 -8.25
C ASP A 94 13.99 -4.64 -7.88
N TYR A 95 13.07 -3.86 -8.46
CA TYR A 95 11.64 -4.00 -8.24
C TYR A 95 11.13 -5.37 -8.72
N ALA A 96 10.70 -6.21 -7.77
CA ALA A 96 10.17 -7.55 -8.00
C ALA A 96 8.86 -7.72 -7.22
N PRO A 97 7.75 -7.15 -7.72
CA PRO A 97 6.52 -7.09 -6.96
C PRO A 97 5.88 -8.47 -6.78
N ALA A 98 5.20 -8.67 -5.66
CA ALA A 98 4.56 -9.96 -5.35
C ALA A 98 3.52 -10.43 -6.39
N VAL A 99 3.04 -9.53 -7.27
CA VAL A 99 2.13 -9.86 -8.37
C VAL A 99 2.84 -10.61 -9.51
N ASP A 100 4.17 -10.52 -9.63
CA ASP A 100 4.92 -11.15 -10.71
C ASP A 100 4.79 -12.67 -10.70
N GLU A 101 4.80 -13.27 -9.50
CA GLU A 101 4.61 -14.71 -9.35
C GLU A 101 3.21 -15.14 -9.80
N VAL A 102 2.19 -14.35 -9.46
CA VAL A 102 0.80 -14.59 -9.88
C VAL A 102 0.67 -14.45 -11.39
N VAL A 103 1.26 -13.41 -11.98
CA VAL A 103 1.26 -13.19 -13.44
C VAL A 103 1.93 -14.35 -14.16
N ARG A 104 3.08 -14.83 -13.68
CA ARG A 104 3.76 -15.99 -14.26
C ARG A 104 2.94 -17.26 -14.13
N ALA A 105 2.25 -17.45 -13.01
CA ALA A 105 1.41 -18.63 -12.78
C ALA A 105 0.15 -18.64 -13.68
N VAL A 106 -0.42 -17.47 -13.98
CA VAL A 106 -1.68 -17.35 -14.74
C VAL A 106 -1.45 -17.20 -16.23
N LEU A 107 -0.47 -16.39 -16.64
CA LEU A 107 -0.21 -16.02 -18.04
C LEU A 107 1.02 -16.71 -18.64
N GLY A 108 1.79 -17.43 -17.82
CA GLY A 108 3.00 -18.13 -18.22
C GLY A 108 4.27 -17.28 -18.05
N PRO A 109 5.46 -17.92 -18.11
CA PRO A 109 6.75 -17.30 -17.77
C PRO A 109 7.19 -16.17 -18.71
N GLU A 110 6.60 -16.10 -19.91
CA GLU A 110 6.91 -15.12 -20.96
C GLU A 110 6.19 -13.78 -20.76
N ALA A 111 5.25 -13.68 -19.81
CA ALA A 111 4.37 -12.52 -19.64
C ALA A 111 5.06 -11.26 -19.08
N LEU A 112 6.28 -11.37 -18.56
CA LEU A 112 7.03 -10.30 -17.88
C LEU A 112 8.39 -10.03 -18.54
N LYS A 113 8.45 -10.05 -19.88
CA LYS A 113 9.67 -9.73 -20.65
C LYS A 113 9.94 -8.23 -20.77
#